data_AF-A0A0D2MYK2-F1
#
_entry.id   AF-A0A0D2MYK2-F1
#
_cell.length_a   1.000
_cell.length_b   1.000
_cell.length_c   1.000
_cell.angle_alpha   90.00
_cell.angle_beta   90.00
_cell.angle_gamma   90.00
#
_symmetry.space_group_name_H-M   'P 1'
#
loop_
_entity.id
_entity.type
_entity.pdbx_description
1 polymer ?
#
loop_
_entity_poly.entity_id
_entity_poly.type
_entity_poly.pdbx_seq_one_letter_code
_entity_poly.pdbx_strand_id
1 'polypeptide(L)'
;MAGEGAGALLAAGASDGTTDGPPVPQYKLWADPLQLSAAFAPLEALMRERIIYIDGAMGTMIQRYKLEEEDFRDAERVPSVENPAFRGITYDEVVDAYYEQLEGLYDGGVDMLLVETIFDTLNAKAAVFALEKFFGDKGVRLPVFISGTIVDNSGRTLSGQTNEAFWNSVSHAKPMAIGLNCALGASDMKQYIANLSACADCFVFCYPNAGLPNAMGGYDQKGVEMAEEVRPFFEEGLVNAVGGCCGTTPEHIAAIRAVASTFPPRATHPVEPLLRISGLEPFNYTPDASNMRRTFIKIGERCNVAGSIAFKKAIIDGDFDTALGIALKQVQQGADVLDINMDDGLIEGVPAMTKFVNLCISGGRCWADYRTNGGCQVWDCRVRSLGP
;
A
#
# COMPACT_ATOMS: atom_id res chain seq x y z
N MET A 1 34.90 30.00 43.44
CA MET A 1 34.88 28.60 43.00
C MET A 1 33.74 28.44 42.02
N ALA A 2 34.00 27.69 40.95
CA ALA A 2 33.30 27.62 39.67
C ALA A 2 31.76 27.73 39.69
N GLY A 3 31.23 28.47 38.72
CA GLY A 3 29.82 28.51 38.33
C GLY A 3 29.57 27.87 36.96
N GLU A 4 28.28 27.61 36.71
CA GLU A 4 27.52 27.50 35.45
C GLU A 4 28.11 26.77 34.21
N GLY A 5 27.35 25.76 33.73
CA GLY A 5 27.43 25.11 32.41
C GLY A 5 26.65 23.78 32.45
N ALA A 6 25.71 23.43 31.57
CA ALA A 6 25.49 23.84 30.19
C ALA A 6 24.00 23.75 29.81
N GLY A 7 23.41 24.90 29.47
CA GLY A 7 22.50 25.00 28.34
C GLY A 7 23.30 25.54 27.15
N ALA A 8 22.85 25.23 25.93
CA ALA A 8 23.42 25.59 24.62
C ALA A 8 24.52 24.65 24.08
N LEU A 9 24.11 23.77 23.16
CA LEU A 9 24.97 23.26 22.08
C LEU A 9 24.10 22.72 20.94
N LEU A 10 23.45 23.63 20.20
CA LEU A 10 23.04 23.47 18.81
C LEU A 10 22.81 24.89 18.21
N ALA A 11 23.87 25.70 18.26
CA ALA A 11 23.99 26.94 17.51
C ALA A 11 25.48 27.23 17.28
N ALA A 12 26.05 26.61 16.26
CA ALA A 12 27.32 27.03 15.67
C ALA A 12 27.41 26.47 14.25
N GLY A 13 27.45 27.37 13.27
CA GLY A 13 27.50 27.04 11.85
C GLY A 13 26.91 28.10 10.91
N ALA A 14 26.68 29.34 11.37
CA ALA A 14 26.55 30.47 10.45
C ALA A 14 27.96 30.95 10.08
N SER A 15 28.49 30.43 8.97
CA SER A 15 29.61 31.01 8.24
C SER A 15 29.14 31.29 6.81
N ASP A 16 28.84 32.57 6.57
CA ASP A 16 29.17 33.32 5.37
C ASP A 16 29.76 32.56 4.17
N GLY A 17 28.91 31.81 3.47
CA GLY A 17 29.16 31.35 2.12
C GLY A 17 27.87 31.47 1.33
N THR A 18 27.89 32.26 0.27
CA THR A 18 26.80 32.39 -0.69
C THR A 18 26.46 31.01 -1.27
N THR A 19 25.50 30.32 -0.68
CA THR A 19 24.88 29.14 -1.27
C THR A 19 23.74 29.64 -2.15
N ASP A 20 24.05 29.92 -3.42
CA ASP A 20 23.08 30.05 -4.52
C ASP A 20 22.40 28.69 -4.83
N GLY A 21 21.93 28.00 -3.79
CA GLY A 21 21.05 26.86 -3.95
C GLY A 21 19.61 27.36 -4.06
N PRO A 22 18.74 26.67 -4.82
CA PRO A 22 17.31 26.97 -4.79
C PRO A 22 16.84 26.93 -3.32
N PRO A 23 15.97 27.87 -2.90
CA PRO A 23 15.49 27.90 -1.53
C PRO A 23 14.93 26.52 -1.17
N VAL A 24 15.43 25.93 -0.08
CA VAL A 24 14.83 24.72 0.48
C VAL A 24 13.35 25.05 0.69
N PRO A 25 12.41 24.33 0.03
CA PRO A 25 11.00 24.64 0.19
C PRO A 25 10.68 24.60 1.67
N GLN A 26 10.12 25.70 2.20
CA GLN A 26 9.58 25.67 3.54
C GLN A 26 8.32 24.81 3.51
N TYR A 27 8.47 23.54 3.86
CA TYR A 27 7.34 22.67 4.09
C TYR A 27 6.66 23.13 5.38
N LYS A 28 5.43 23.61 5.26
CA LYS A 28 4.53 23.59 6.42
C LYS A 28 4.44 22.13 6.84
N LEU A 29 4.82 21.79 8.07
CA LEU A 29 4.52 20.48 8.64
C LEU A 29 3.05 20.20 8.33
N TRP A 30 2.79 19.11 7.60
CA TRP A 30 1.43 18.67 7.32
C TRP A 30 0.69 18.70 8.64
N ALA A 31 -0.47 19.37 8.67
CA ALA A 31 -1.17 19.75 9.89
C ALA A 31 -1.19 18.59 10.90
N ASP A 32 -0.32 18.64 11.89
CA ASP A 32 -0.28 17.71 13.01
C ASP A 32 -0.26 18.57 14.28
N PRO A 33 -1.28 18.46 15.16
CA PRO A 33 -2.41 17.54 15.08
C PRO A 33 -3.64 18.14 14.37
N LEU A 34 -4.14 17.45 13.33
CA LEU A 34 -5.51 17.60 12.86
C LEU A 34 -6.50 17.21 13.96
N GLN A 35 -7.67 17.85 13.99
CA GLN A 35 -8.73 17.45 14.90
C GLN A 35 -9.27 16.07 14.51
N LEU A 36 -9.26 15.10 15.43
CA LEU A 36 -9.91 13.82 15.19
C LEU A 36 -11.44 14.00 15.24
N SER A 37 -12.15 13.35 14.34
CA SER A 37 -13.63 13.32 14.35
C SER A 37 -14.19 12.63 15.60
N ALA A 38 -15.46 12.88 15.90
CA ALA A 38 -16.14 12.29 17.06
C ALA A 38 -16.25 10.76 17.00
N ALA A 39 -16.15 10.16 15.80
CA ALA A 39 -16.21 8.72 15.60
C ALA A 39 -14.93 7.98 16.06
N PHE A 40 -13.80 8.68 16.18
CA PHE A 40 -12.50 8.06 16.41
C PHE A 40 -12.41 7.29 17.73
N ALA A 41 -12.68 7.97 18.85
CA ALA A 41 -12.57 7.37 20.18
C ALA A 41 -13.59 6.25 20.43
N PRO A 42 -14.88 6.39 20.06
CA PRO A 42 -15.85 5.30 20.20
C PRO A 42 -15.48 4.07 19.37
N LEU A 43 -15.03 4.25 18.12
CA LEU A 43 -14.67 3.13 17.26
C LEU A 43 -13.43 2.40 17.77
N GLU A 44 -12.40 3.13 18.20
CA GLU A 44 -11.21 2.55 18.83
C GLU A 44 -11.57 1.77 20.10
N ALA A 45 -12.40 2.34 20.98
CA ALA A 45 -12.84 1.66 22.20
C ALA A 45 -13.57 0.34 21.86
N LEU A 46 -14.47 0.35 20.89
CA LEU A 46 -15.18 -0.86 20.46
C LEU A 46 -14.24 -1.94 19.95
N MET A 47 -13.23 -1.59 19.15
CA MET A 47 -12.25 -2.56 18.61
C MET A 47 -11.31 -3.15 19.68
N ARG A 48 -11.17 -2.48 20.83
CA ARG A 48 -10.45 -2.98 22.01
C ARG A 48 -11.33 -3.85 22.91
N GLU A 49 -12.62 -3.55 23.00
CA GLU A 49 -13.56 -4.24 23.88
C GLU A 49 -14.12 -5.53 23.27
N ARG A 50 -14.35 -5.55 21.94
CA ARG A 50 -14.97 -6.68 21.24
C ARG A 50 -14.58 -6.74 19.77
N ILE A 51 -14.83 -7.90 19.17
CA ILE A 51 -14.78 -8.03 17.71
C ILE A 51 -15.98 -7.28 17.12
N ILE A 52 -15.74 -6.30 16.26
CA ILE A 52 -16.80 -5.57 15.54
C ILE A 52 -17.17 -6.29 14.24
N TYR A 53 -18.38 -6.04 13.74
CA TYR A 53 -18.93 -6.73 12.57
C TYR A 53 -19.10 -5.77 11.39
N ILE A 54 -18.56 -6.13 10.24
CA ILE A 54 -18.71 -5.37 8.99
C ILE A 54 -19.82 -6.04 8.18
N ASP A 55 -20.99 -5.40 8.17
CA ASP A 55 -22.16 -5.83 7.40
C ASP A 55 -22.16 -5.11 6.05
N GLY A 56 -21.56 -5.73 5.03
CA GLY A 56 -21.53 -5.13 3.70
C GLY A 56 -20.59 -5.81 2.73
N ALA A 57 -21.16 -6.66 1.87
CA ALA A 57 -20.61 -6.84 0.54
C ALA A 57 -20.98 -5.58 -0.29
N MET A 58 -20.32 -4.45 -0.03
CA MET A 58 -20.81 -3.12 -0.45
C MET A 58 -21.01 -3.02 -1.97
N GLY A 59 -20.15 -3.70 -2.75
CA GLY A 59 -20.31 -3.84 -4.20
C GLY A 59 -21.55 -4.65 -4.65
N THR A 60 -22.07 -5.58 -3.84
CA THR A 60 -23.26 -6.38 -4.21
C THR A 60 -24.53 -5.54 -4.27
N MET A 61 -24.62 -4.46 -3.50
CA MET A 61 -25.74 -3.52 -3.58
C MET A 61 -25.70 -2.75 -4.90
N ILE A 62 -24.51 -2.40 -5.39
CA ILE A 62 -24.31 -1.79 -6.72
C ILE A 62 -24.61 -2.80 -7.83
N GLN A 63 -24.22 -4.07 -7.68
CA GLN A 63 -24.52 -5.13 -8.66
C GLN A 63 -26.03 -5.36 -8.87
N ARG A 64 -26.90 -5.00 -7.91
CA ARG A 64 -28.37 -5.07 -8.09
C ARG A 64 -28.89 -4.12 -9.17
N TYR A 65 -28.15 -3.06 -9.46
CA TYR A 65 -28.51 -2.11 -10.53
C TYR A 65 -28.20 -2.66 -11.93
N LYS A 66 -27.50 -3.81 -12.04
CA LYS A 66 -27.12 -4.44 -13.32
C LYS A 66 -26.44 -3.46 -14.27
N LEU A 67 -25.53 -2.68 -13.71
CA LEU A 67 -24.71 -1.75 -14.48
C LEU A 67 -23.82 -2.56 -15.42
N GLU A 68 -23.79 -2.15 -16.68
CA GLU A 68 -23.02 -2.77 -17.75
C GLU A 68 -21.66 -2.08 -17.90
N GLU A 69 -20.74 -2.67 -18.66
CA GLU A 69 -19.39 -2.13 -18.84
C GLU A 69 -19.38 -0.66 -19.32
N GLU A 70 -20.37 -0.28 -20.12
CA GLU A 70 -20.60 1.06 -20.65
C GLU A 70 -20.96 2.10 -19.57
N ASP A 71 -21.49 1.65 -18.43
CA ASP A 71 -21.80 2.51 -17.28
C ASP A 71 -20.53 2.84 -16.46
N PHE A 72 -19.43 2.11 -16.68
CA PHE A 72 -18.18 2.22 -15.93
C PHE A 72 -16.97 2.64 -16.76
N ARG A 73 -17.02 2.50 -18.09
CA ARG A 73 -15.85 2.71 -18.97
C ARG A 73 -16.04 3.89 -19.92
N ASP A 74 -15.07 4.81 -19.90
CA ASP A 74 -14.68 5.55 -21.11
C ASP A 74 -13.76 4.66 -21.96
N ALA A 75 -14.07 4.53 -23.25
CA ALA A 75 -13.46 3.58 -24.20
C ALA A 75 -11.94 3.71 -24.42
N GLU A 76 -11.28 4.73 -23.86
CA GLU A 76 -9.86 5.04 -24.08
C GLU A 76 -8.90 4.41 -23.05
N ARG A 77 -9.39 3.71 -22.02
CA ARG A 77 -8.58 3.31 -20.84
C ARG A 77 -8.18 1.83 -20.75
N VAL A 78 -8.02 1.14 -21.89
CA VAL A 78 -7.70 -0.31 -21.91
C VAL A 78 -6.18 -0.55 -21.76
N PRO A 79 -5.72 -1.41 -20.83
CA PRO A 79 -4.31 -1.81 -20.74
C PRO A 79 -3.83 -2.43 -22.06
N SER A 80 -2.67 -1.99 -22.56
CA SER A 80 -2.08 -2.54 -23.78
C SER A 80 -1.19 -3.74 -23.48
N VAL A 81 -1.46 -4.88 -24.12
CA VAL A 81 -0.58 -6.08 -24.08
C VAL A 81 0.77 -5.80 -24.74
N GLU A 82 0.79 -4.90 -25.74
CA GLU A 82 1.98 -4.56 -26.52
C GLU A 82 2.89 -3.54 -25.83
N ASN A 83 2.35 -2.73 -24.91
CA ASN A 83 3.09 -1.75 -24.14
C ASN A 83 2.92 -1.98 -22.63
N PRO A 84 3.80 -2.78 -22.01
CA PRO A 84 3.77 -3.03 -20.57
C PRO A 84 3.93 -1.77 -19.71
N ALA A 85 4.46 -0.66 -20.25
CA ALA A 85 4.62 0.59 -19.51
C ALA A 85 3.35 1.47 -19.52
N PHE A 86 2.37 1.14 -20.36
CA PHE A 86 1.15 1.93 -20.54
C PHE A 86 0.25 1.82 -19.31
N ARG A 87 -0.26 2.97 -18.88
CA ARG A 87 -1.34 3.07 -17.91
C ARG A 87 -2.46 3.92 -18.51
N GLY A 88 -3.70 3.45 -18.39
CA GLY A 88 -4.88 4.17 -18.91
C GLY A 88 -5.32 5.37 -18.07
N ILE A 89 -4.67 5.61 -16.93
CA ILE A 89 -4.92 6.75 -16.04
C ILE A 89 -3.63 7.12 -15.31
N THR A 90 -3.47 8.40 -15.00
CA THR A 90 -2.33 8.92 -14.24
C THR A 90 -2.60 8.89 -12.73
N TYR A 91 -1.52 8.99 -11.94
CA TYR A 91 -1.65 9.05 -10.48
C TYR A 91 -2.49 10.26 -10.02
N ASP A 92 -2.28 11.42 -10.64
CA ASP A 92 -2.99 12.65 -10.28
C ASP A 92 -4.49 12.58 -10.63
N GLU A 93 -4.85 12.02 -11.79
CA GLU A 93 -6.27 11.78 -12.14
C GLU A 93 -6.96 10.83 -11.14
N VAL A 94 -6.26 9.80 -10.65
CA VAL A 94 -6.79 8.90 -9.62
C VAL A 94 -6.93 9.64 -8.28
N VAL A 95 -5.97 10.50 -7.92
CA VAL A 95 -6.05 11.34 -6.72
C VAL A 95 -7.26 12.27 -6.78
N ASP A 96 -7.47 12.95 -7.91
CA ASP A 96 -8.59 13.88 -8.09
C ASP A 96 -9.94 13.15 -8.00
N ALA A 97 -10.06 11.98 -8.63
CA ALA A 97 -11.27 11.15 -8.55
C ALA A 97 -11.56 10.70 -7.11
N TYR A 98 -10.55 10.25 -6.36
CA TYR A 98 -10.72 9.90 -4.95
C TYR A 98 -11.08 11.13 -4.12
N TYR A 99 -10.49 12.29 -4.39
CA TYR A 99 -10.79 13.51 -3.66
C TYR A 99 -12.27 13.90 -3.82
N GLU A 100 -12.79 13.90 -5.05
CA GLU A 100 -14.21 14.16 -5.32
C GLU A 100 -15.13 13.16 -4.58
N GLN A 101 -14.79 11.87 -4.63
CA GLN A 101 -15.54 10.83 -3.90
C GLN A 101 -15.55 11.09 -2.39
N LEU A 102 -14.41 11.50 -1.83
CA LEU A 102 -14.26 11.80 -0.41
C LEU A 102 -15.14 12.98 0.02
N GLU A 103 -15.27 14.02 -0.80
CA GLU A 103 -16.18 15.13 -0.53
C GLU A 103 -17.63 14.64 -0.43
N GLY A 104 -18.07 13.83 -1.40
CA GLY A 104 -19.41 13.25 -1.39
C GLY A 104 -19.69 12.38 -0.17
N LEU A 105 -18.74 11.51 0.22
CA LEU A 105 -18.87 10.66 1.40
C LEU A 105 -18.91 11.49 2.70
N TYR A 106 -18.03 12.48 2.82
CA TYR A 106 -17.97 13.33 4.00
C TYR A 106 -19.22 14.19 4.17
N ASP A 107 -19.71 14.80 3.09
CA ASP A 107 -20.96 15.57 3.11
C ASP A 107 -22.18 14.68 3.39
N GLY A 108 -22.09 13.40 2.99
CA GLY A 108 -23.04 12.34 3.36
C GLY A 108 -23.01 11.96 4.84
N GLY A 109 -22.05 12.45 5.61
CA GLY A 109 -21.97 12.25 7.07
C GLY A 109 -21.43 10.89 7.49
N VAL A 110 -20.53 10.28 6.71
CA VAL A 110 -19.90 9.01 7.10
C VAL A 110 -19.06 9.15 8.37
N ASP A 111 -19.11 8.13 9.24
CA ASP A 111 -18.32 8.09 10.48
C ASP A 111 -16.87 7.63 10.25
N MET A 112 -16.61 6.89 9.17
CA MET A 112 -15.28 6.39 8.81
C MET A 112 -15.14 6.25 7.29
N LEU A 113 -13.90 6.17 6.85
CA LEU A 113 -13.54 5.93 5.45
C LEU A 113 -12.89 4.55 5.33
N LEU A 114 -13.26 3.81 4.29
CA LEU A 114 -12.75 2.48 4.00
C LEU A 114 -12.24 2.44 2.56
N VAL A 115 -10.92 2.32 2.39
CA VAL A 115 -10.29 2.06 1.09
C VAL A 115 -10.20 0.55 0.94
N GLU A 116 -11.19 -0.05 0.27
CA GLU A 116 -11.30 -1.51 0.17
C GLU A 116 -10.97 -2.07 -1.22
N THR A 117 -10.81 -3.40 -1.24
CA THR A 117 -10.62 -4.20 -2.45
C THR A 117 -9.42 -3.72 -3.28
N ILE A 118 -8.32 -3.44 -2.59
CA ILE A 118 -7.10 -2.95 -3.22
C ILE A 118 -6.42 -4.10 -3.95
N PHE A 119 -6.53 -4.09 -5.28
CA PHE A 119 -5.79 -4.98 -6.17
C PHE A 119 -4.43 -4.40 -6.60
N ASP A 120 -4.31 -3.07 -6.63
CA ASP A 120 -3.09 -2.33 -6.95
C ASP A 120 -2.76 -1.30 -5.87
N THR A 121 -1.61 -1.49 -5.23
CA THR A 121 -1.09 -0.63 -4.17
C THR A 121 -0.80 0.79 -4.63
N LEU A 122 -0.49 1.03 -5.91
CA LEU A 122 -0.30 2.40 -6.40
C LEU A 122 -1.61 3.18 -6.32
N ASN A 123 -2.74 2.56 -6.68
CA ASN A 123 -4.07 3.16 -6.55
C ASN A 123 -4.42 3.40 -5.07
N ALA A 124 -4.05 2.48 -4.16
CA ALA A 124 -4.23 2.71 -2.74
C ALA A 124 -3.39 3.89 -2.23
N LYS A 125 -2.16 4.06 -2.73
CA LYS A 125 -1.33 5.23 -2.38
C LYS A 125 -1.87 6.52 -2.97
N ALA A 126 -2.57 6.49 -4.09
CA ALA A 126 -3.32 7.64 -4.61
C ALA A 126 -4.51 7.98 -3.68
N ALA A 127 -5.27 6.98 -3.25
CA ALA A 127 -6.36 7.16 -2.28
C ALA A 127 -5.85 7.71 -0.94
N VAL A 128 -4.75 7.18 -0.40
CA VAL A 128 -4.10 7.69 0.81
C VAL A 128 -3.68 9.14 0.65
N PHE A 129 -3.08 9.50 -0.49
CA PHE A 129 -2.70 10.88 -0.75
C PHE A 129 -3.92 11.81 -0.80
N ALA A 130 -5.00 11.39 -1.47
CA ALA A 130 -6.26 12.12 -1.52
C ALA A 130 -6.87 12.30 -0.12
N LEU A 131 -6.85 11.25 0.72
CA LEU A 131 -7.28 11.30 2.12
C LEU A 131 -6.50 12.34 2.93
N GLU A 132 -5.16 12.29 2.89
CA GLU A 132 -4.33 13.22 3.66
C GLU A 132 -4.43 14.68 3.17
N LYS A 133 -4.62 14.87 1.85
CA LYS A 133 -4.95 16.18 1.28
C LYS A 133 -6.31 16.65 1.80
N PHE A 134 -7.34 15.81 1.70
CA PHE A 134 -8.70 16.10 2.13
C PHE A 134 -8.77 16.45 3.62
N PHE A 135 -8.12 15.69 4.49
CA PHE A 135 -8.06 15.99 5.92
C PHE A 135 -7.35 17.30 6.21
N GLY A 136 -6.27 17.60 5.47
CA GLY A 136 -5.59 18.89 5.54
C GLY A 136 -6.50 20.06 5.16
N ASP A 137 -7.31 19.88 4.11
CA ASP A 137 -8.23 20.91 3.60
C ASP A 137 -9.44 21.13 4.53
N LYS A 138 -10.02 20.06 5.08
CA LYS A 138 -11.19 20.14 5.99
C LYS A 138 -10.80 20.41 7.44
N GLY A 139 -9.53 20.22 7.82
CA GLY A 139 -9.05 20.41 9.20
C GLY A 139 -9.48 19.31 10.17
N VAL A 140 -10.05 18.21 9.68
CA VAL A 140 -10.55 17.08 10.48
C VAL A 140 -10.08 15.75 9.89
N ARG A 141 -9.75 14.79 10.76
CA ARG A 141 -9.37 13.41 10.39
C ARG A 141 -10.44 12.41 10.82
N LEU A 142 -10.93 11.64 9.86
CA LEU A 142 -11.82 10.50 10.11
C LEU A 142 -11.00 9.23 10.35
N PRO A 143 -11.54 8.22 11.05
CA PRO A 143 -10.99 6.87 11.05
C PRO A 143 -10.86 6.34 9.62
N VAL A 144 -9.70 5.78 9.30
CA VAL A 144 -9.42 5.16 7.99
C VAL A 144 -9.16 3.68 8.18
N PHE A 145 -9.89 2.85 7.44
CA PHE A 145 -9.58 1.44 7.26
C PHE A 145 -9.04 1.23 5.84
N ILE A 146 -8.09 0.32 5.71
CA ILE A 146 -7.48 -0.03 4.42
C ILE A 146 -7.58 -1.55 4.25
N SER A 147 -8.13 -2.02 3.12
CA SER A 147 -8.29 -3.45 2.83
C SER A 147 -7.63 -3.86 1.52
N GLY A 148 -6.66 -4.77 1.62
CA GLY A 148 -6.03 -5.41 0.47
C GLY A 148 -6.81 -6.62 -0.03
N THR A 149 -6.63 -6.96 -1.31
CA THR A 149 -7.16 -8.22 -1.85
C THR A 149 -6.02 -9.10 -2.39
N ILE A 150 -5.89 -10.28 -1.80
CA ILE A 150 -4.98 -11.34 -2.26
C ILE A 150 -5.75 -12.21 -3.26
N VAL A 151 -5.27 -12.29 -4.49
CA VAL A 151 -6.06 -12.85 -5.60
C VAL A 151 -6.02 -14.37 -5.70
N ASP A 152 -5.00 -15.01 -5.13
CA ASP A 152 -4.83 -16.45 -5.15
C ASP A 152 -3.93 -16.96 -3.99
N ASN A 153 -3.70 -18.27 -3.96
CA ASN A 153 -2.87 -18.93 -2.96
C ASN A 153 -1.37 -18.63 -3.07
N SER A 154 -0.93 -17.80 -4.02
CA SER A 154 0.45 -17.28 -4.04
C SER A 154 0.69 -16.25 -2.93
N GLY A 155 -0.37 -15.70 -2.33
CA GLY A 155 -0.26 -14.70 -1.27
C GLY A 155 0.05 -13.29 -1.78
N ARG A 156 -0.27 -13.01 -3.04
CA ARG A 156 0.00 -11.74 -3.70
C ARG A 156 -1.26 -11.00 -4.10
N THR A 157 -1.18 -9.67 -4.12
CA THR A 157 -2.15 -8.81 -4.80
C THR A 157 -2.11 -9.05 -6.32
N LEU A 158 -3.07 -8.48 -7.07
CA LEU A 158 -3.03 -8.52 -8.54
C LEU A 158 -1.75 -7.86 -9.08
N SER A 159 -1.25 -6.82 -8.42
CA SER A 159 0.03 -6.18 -8.75
C SER A 159 1.26 -7.01 -8.35
N GLY A 160 1.08 -8.19 -7.75
CA GLY A 160 2.14 -9.13 -7.40
C GLY A 160 2.80 -8.88 -6.04
N GLN A 161 2.24 -8.00 -5.22
CA GLN A 161 2.83 -7.60 -3.93
C GLN A 161 2.41 -8.55 -2.80
N THR A 162 3.35 -8.96 -1.96
CA THR A 162 3.05 -9.77 -0.76
C THR A 162 2.40 -8.94 0.35
N ASN A 163 1.75 -9.62 1.29
CA ASN A 163 0.96 -8.95 2.33
C ASN A 163 1.78 -8.00 3.23
N GLU A 164 2.98 -8.42 3.66
CA GLU A 164 3.85 -7.55 4.45
C GLU A 164 4.41 -6.37 3.62
N ALA A 165 4.71 -6.59 2.34
CA ALA A 165 5.10 -5.51 1.44
C ALA A 165 3.97 -4.49 1.25
N PHE A 166 2.72 -4.96 1.17
CA PHE A 166 1.53 -4.11 1.14
C PHE A 166 1.43 -3.26 2.41
N TRP A 167 1.53 -3.87 3.60
CA TRP A 167 1.55 -3.13 4.86
C TRP A 167 2.66 -2.06 4.91
N ASN A 168 3.90 -2.42 4.55
CA ASN A 168 5.01 -1.48 4.46
C ASN A 168 4.71 -0.30 3.52
N SER A 169 3.96 -0.56 2.44
CA SER A 169 3.62 0.46 1.44
C SER A 169 2.56 1.45 1.90
N VAL A 170 1.69 1.07 2.85
CA VAL A 170 0.52 1.88 3.26
C VAL A 170 0.52 2.30 4.74
N SER A 171 1.43 1.77 5.56
CA SER A 171 1.53 2.08 7.00
C SER A 171 1.72 3.57 7.30
N HIS A 172 2.35 4.31 6.38
CA HIS A 172 2.51 5.77 6.47
C HIS A 172 1.17 6.53 6.55
N ALA A 173 0.07 5.93 6.10
CA ALA A 173 -1.28 6.48 6.24
C ALA A 173 -1.78 6.47 7.68
N LYS A 174 -1.09 5.77 8.62
CA LYS A 174 -1.54 5.55 10.01
C LYS A 174 -3.03 5.17 10.07
N PRO A 175 -3.46 4.10 9.38
CA PRO A 175 -4.85 3.69 9.41
C PRO A 175 -5.23 3.23 10.82
N MET A 176 -6.51 3.37 11.16
CA MET A 176 -7.03 2.79 12.40
C MET A 176 -6.99 1.26 12.31
N ALA A 177 -7.30 0.71 11.13
CA ALA A 177 -7.23 -0.72 10.91
C ALA A 177 -6.77 -1.07 9.49
N ILE A 178 -6.08 -2.21 9.37
CA ILE A 178 -5.63 -2.82 8.11
C ILE A 178 -6.27 -4.20 7.98
N GLY A 179 -6.63 -4.62 6.77
CA GLY A 179 -7.30 -5.89 6.61
C GLY A 179 -7.24 -6.46 5.22
N LEU A 180 -7.93 -7.59 5.04
CA LEU A 180 -8.11 -8.23 3.75
C LEU A 180 -9.59 -8.50 3.46
N ASN A 181 -9.94 -8.42 2.17
CA ASN A 181 -11.26 -8.74 1.69
C ASN A 181 -11.27 -9.34 0.30
N CYS A 182 -12.39 -10.02 -0.02
CA CYS A 182 -12.68 -10.58 -1.34
C CYS A 182 -11.69 -11.67 -1.80
N ALA A 183 -11.85 -12.12 -3.06
CA ALA A 183 -11.11 -13.15 -3.79
C ALA A 183 -11.05 -14.55 -3.18
N LEU A 184 -10.74 -14.68 -1.89
CA LEU A 184 -10.57 -15.94 -1.17
C LEU A 184 -11.70 -16.17 -0.16
N GLY A 185 -11.96 -17.45 0.11
CA GLY A 185 -12.75 -17.88 1.26
C GLY A 185 -11.98 -17.74 2.57
N ALA A 186 -12.67 -17.92 3.69
CA ALA A 186 -12.08 -17.77 5.02
C ALA A 186 -10.89 -18.71 5.27
N SER A 187 -11.02 -19.98 4.87
CA SER A 187 -9.97 -20.99 5.06
C SER A 187 -8.65 -20.61 4.38
N ASP A 188 -8.70 -20.16 3.13
CA ASP A 188 -7.51 -19.75 2.36
C ASP A 188 -6.93 -18.43 2.87
N MET A 189 -7.79 -17.51 3.32
CA MET A 189 -7.38 -16.18 3.78
C MET A 189 -6.66 -16.20 5.14
N LYS A 190 -6.85 -17.26 5.94
CA LYS A 190 -6.31 -17.40 7.32
C LYS A 190 -4.83 -17.08 7.41
N GLN A 191 -4.00 -17.72 6.57
CA GLN A 191 -2.55 -17.57 6.64
C GLN A 191 -2.10 -16.14 6.35
N TYR A 192 -2.81 -15.43 5.47
CA TYR A 192 -2.50 -14.05 5.13
C TYR A 192 -2.91 -13.11 6.26
N ILE A 193 -4.08 -13.33 6.86
CA ILE A 193 -4.50 -12.58 8.06
C ILE A 193 -3.54 -12.82 9.23
N ALA A 194 -3.04 -14.05 9.43
CA ALA A 194 -2.04 -14.33 10.45
C ALA A 194 -0.74 -13.54 10.21
N ASN A 195 -0.26 -13.47 8.95
CA ASN A 195 0.92 -12.67 8.60
C ASN A 195 0.68 -11.16 8.85
N LEU A 196 -0.45 -10.62 8.38
CA LEU A 196 -0.81 -9.21 8.58
C LEU A 196 -0.95 -8.87 10.07
N SER A 197 -1.58 -9.77 10.83
CA SER A 197 -1.71 -9.67 12.29
C SER A 197 -0.36 -9.63 12.99
N ALA A 198 0.67 -10.29 12.47
CA ALA A 198 2.01 -10.27 13.05
C ALA A 198 2.77 -8.96 12.74
N CYS A 199 2.60 -8.39 11.54
CA CYS A 199 3.39 -7.23 11.10
C CYS A 199 2.72 -5.86 11.36
N ALA A 200 1.40 -5.80 11.54
CA ALA A 200 0.66 -4.56 11.75
C ALA A 200 0.62 -4.12 13.22
N ASP A 201 0.91 -2.83 13.46
CA ASP A 201 0.82 -2.18 14.78
C ASP A 201 -0.57 -1.59 15.09
N CYS A 202 -1.47 -1.60 14.11
CA CYS A 202 -2.86 -1.15 14.22
C CYS A 202 -3.85 -2.32 14.38
N PHE A 203 -5.15 -2.03 14.38
CA PHE A 203 -6.17 -3.07 14.41
C PHE A 203 -6.20 -3.86 13.10
N VAL A 204 -6.63 -5.13 13.17
CA VAL A 204 -6.70 -6.00 11.99
C VAL A 204 -8.12 -6.44 11.70
N PHE A 205 -8.54 -6.44 10.44
CA PHE A 205 -9.86 -6.91 10.05
C PHE A 205 -9.85 -7.85 8.85
N CYS A 206 -10.93 -8.62 8.71
CA CYS A 206 -11.09 -9.55 7.60
C CYS A 206 -12.56 -9.71 7.22
N TYR A 207 -12.89 -9.63 5.94
CA TYR A 207 -14.22 -10.02 5.46
C TYR A 207 -14.13 -10.83 4.16
N PRO A 208 -14.01 -12.17 4.28
CA PRO A 208 -13.82 -13.06 3.13
C PRO A 208 -15.11 -13.25 2.34
N ASN A 209 -15.00 -13.87 1.16
CA ASN A 209 -16.16 -14.33 0.39
C ASN A 209 -16.85 -15.53 1.07
N ALA A 210 -18.11 -15.78 0.70
CA ALA A 210 -18.85 -16.99 1.09
C ALA A 210 -18.34 -18.23 0.30
N GLY A 211 -17.07 -18.57 0.49
CA GLY A 211 -16.35 -19.57 -0.30
C GLY A 211 -15.93 -19.05 -1.67
N LEU A 212 -15.52 -19.97 -2.54
CA LEU A 212 -15.19 -19.67 -3.95
C LEU A 212 -16.48 -19.66 -4.80
N PRO A 213 -16.54 -18.83 -5.85
CA PRO A 213 -17.69 -18.81 -6.75
C PRO A 213 -17.86 -20.15 -7.48
N ASN A 214 -19.10 -20.61 -7.63
CA ASN A 214 -19.44 -21.79 -8.40
C ASN A 214 -19.39 -21.52 -9.92
N ALA A 215 -19.61 -22.55 -10.74
CA ALA A 215 -19.54 -22.43 -12.20
C ALA A 215 -20.53 -21.42 -12.82
N MET A 216 -21.57 -21.01 -12.08
CA MET A 216 -22.54 -20.01 -12.49
C MET A 216 -22.25 -18.62 -11.89
N GLY A 217 -21.11 -18.44 -11.20
CA GLY A 217 -20.72 -17.20 -10.54
C GLY A 217 -21.44 -16.92 -9.21
N GLY A 218 -22.22 -17.88 -8.70
CA GLY A 218 -22.90 -17.80 -7.41
C GLY A 218 -22.06 -18.34 -6.25
N TYR A 219 -22.54 -18.15 -5.02
CA TYR A 219 -21.89 -18.63 -3.80
C TYR A 219 -22.83 -19.57 -3.04
N ASP A 220 -22.39 -20.79 -2.78
CA ASP A 220 -23.22 -21.84 -2.21
C ASP A 220 -23.05 -22.02 -0.69
N GLN A 221 -21.91 -21.55 -0.15
CA GLN A 221 -21.58 -21.65 1.28
C GLN A 221 -22.67 -21.03 2.13
N LYS A 222 -23.06 -21.69 3.21
CA LYS A 222 -24.05 -21.18 4.17
C LYS A 222 -23.39 -20.43 5.31
N GLY A 223 -24.15 -19.55 5.95
CA GLY A 223 -23.67 -18.76 7.09
C GLY A 223 -23.04 -19.58 8.21
N VAL A 224 -23.62 -20.74 8.55
CA VAL A 224 -23.06 -21.63 9.58
C VAL A 224 -21.73 -22.26 9.16
N GLU A 225 -21.56 -22.58 7.88
CA GLU A 225 -20.32 -23.14 7.33
C GLU A 225 -19.23 -22.07 7.33
N MET A 226 -19.56 -20.87 6.83
CA MET A 226 -18.66 -19.72 6.84
C MET A 226 -18.23 -19.35 8.27
N ALA A 227 -19.15 -19.38 9.23
CA ALA A 227 -18.89 -19.08 10.64
C ALA A 227 -17.87 -20.05 11.27
N GLU A 228 -17.94 -21.34 10.91
CA GLU A 228 -16.94 -22.32 11.35
C GLU A 228 -15.59 -22.14 10.64
N GLU A 229 -15.57 -21.70 9.38
CA GLU A 229 -14.31 -21.43 8.68
C GLU A 229 -13.60 -20.15 9.17
N VAL A 230 -14.33 -19.13 9.64
CA VAL A 230 -13.71 -17.93 10.26
C VAL A 230 -13.38 -18.13 11.74
N ARG A 231 -13.91 -19.17 12.41
CA ARG A 231 -13.63 -19.47 13.83
C ARG A 231 -12.13 -19.44 14.17
N PRO A 232 -11.21 -20.02 13.37
CA PRO A 232 -9.78 -19.98 13.67
C PRO A 232 -9.21 -18.56 13.77
N PHE A 233 -9.81 -17.56 13.13
CA PHE A 233 -9.35 -16.16 13.24
C PHE A 233 -9.52 -15.65 14.66
N PHE A 234 -10.57 -16.12 15.36
CA PHE A 234 -10.88 -15.70 16.72
C PHE A 234 -10.13 -16.55 17.75
N GLU A 235 -10.01 -17.86 17.51
CA GLU A 235 -9.26 -18.78 18.39
C GLU A 235 -7.79 -18.39 18.49
N GLU A 236 -7.19 -17.94 17.38
CA GLU A 236 -5.81 -17.48 17.33
C GLU A 236 -5.65 -15.98 17.61
N GLY A 237 -6.74 -15.26 17.89
CA GLY A 237 -6.72 -13.84 18.21
C GLY A 237 -6.16 -12.95 17.10
N LEU A 238 -6.54 -13.22 15.85
CA LEU A 238 -5.96 -12.57 14.66
C LEU A 238 -6.68 -11.29 14.21
N VAL A 239 -7.91 -11.06 14.66
CA VAL A 239 -8.76 -9.95 14.16
C VAL A 239 -9.45 -9.16 15.26
N ASN A 240 -9.71 -7.89 14.96
CA ASN A 240 -10.50 -6.92 15.71
C ASN A 240 -11.86 -6.63 15.04
N ALA A 241 -11.98 -6.90 13.74
CA ALA A 241 -13.25 -6.85 13.03
C ALA A 241 -13.37 -8.01 12.04
N VAL A 242 -14.60 -8.49 11.85
CA VAL A 242 -14.91 -9.54 10.87
C VAL A 242 -16.18 -9.20 10.10
N GLY A 243 -16.28 -9.63 8.85
CA GLY A 243 -17.49 -9.42 8.05
C GLY A 243 -17.61 -10.42 6.91
N GLY A 244 -18.35 -10.01 5.89
CA GLY A 244 -18.54 -10.78 4.67
C GLY A 244 -18.42 -9.94 3.40
N CYS A 245 -17.80 -10.50 2.36
CA CYS A 245 -17.72 -9.91 1.02
C CYS A 245 -18.67 -10.65 0.05
N CYS A 246 -18.26 -10.95 -1.18
CA CYS A 246 -19.12 -11.53 -2.20
C CYS A 246 -19.78 -12.85 -1.72
N GLY A 247 -21.08 -12.97 -1.99
CA GLY A 247 -21.90 -14.13 -1.60
C GLY A 247 -22.46 -14.09 -0.18
N THR A 248 -22.01 -13.17 0.67
CA THR A 248 -22.50 -13.07 2.05
C THR A 248 -23.83 -12.34 2.15
N THR A 249 -24.61 -12.71 3.17
CA THR A 249 -25.96 -12.19 3.44
C THR A 249 -26.11 -11.88 4.93
N PRO A 250 -27.19 -11.20 5.37
CA PRO A 250 -27.45 -10.99 6.80
C PRO A 250 -27.44 -12.28 7.63
N GLU A 251 -27.86 -13.42 7.06
CA GLU A 251 -27.77 -14.73 7.72
C GLU A 251 -26.31 -15.16 7.98
N HIS A 252 -25.40 -14.84 7.06
CA HIS A 252 -23.96 -15.09 7.25
C HIS A 252 -23.40 -14.25 8.38
N ILE A 253 -23.68 -12.95 8.37
CA ILE A 253 -23.21 -12.03 9.41
C ILE A 253 -23.78 -12.42 10.78
N ALA A 254 -25.05 -12.84 10.86
CA ALA A 254 -25.65 -13.34 12.09
C ALA A 254 -24.94 -14.60 12.63
N ALA A 255 -24.59 -15.54 11.75
CA ALA A 255 -23.86 -16.76 12.12
C ALA A 255 -22.43 -16.45 12.58
N ILE A 256 -21.70 -15.60 11.84
CA ILE A 256 -20.36 -15.14 12.22
C ILE A 256 -20.40 -14.44 13.59
N ARG A 257 -21.36 -13.54 13.81
CA ARG A 257 -21.55 -12.85 15.09
C ARG A 257 -21.76 -13.83 16.25
N ALA A 258 -22.59 -14.86 16.04
CA ALA A 258 -22.87 -15.85 17.08
C ALA A 258 -21.58 -16.54 17.56
N VAL A 259 -20.66 -16.86 16.64
CA VAL A 259 -19.35 -17.44 16.97
C VAL A 259 -18.40 -16.39 17.54
N ALA A 260 -18.18 -15.29 16.83
CA ALA A 260 -17.20 -14.26 17.19
C ALA A 260 -17.47 -13.61 18.56
N SER A 261 -18.74 -13.47 18.96
CA SER A 261 -19.11 -12.85 20.24
C SER A 261 -18.62 -13.61 21.48
N THR A 262 -18.17 -14.86 21.34
CA THR A 262 -17.63 -15.66 22.45
C THR A 262 -16.11 -15.51 22.61
N PHE A 263 -15.45 -14.72 21.76
CA PHE A 263 -14.00 -14.55 21.76
C PHE A 263 -13.61 -13.08 22.01
N PRO A 264 -12.45 -12.84 22.66
CA PRO A 264 -11.90 -11.50 22.77
C PRO A 264 -11.33 -11.02 21.41
N PRO A 265 -11.24 -9.70 21.17
CA PRO A 265 -10.55 -9.17 20.01
C PRO A 265 -9.04 -9.38 20.11
N ARG A 266 -8.34 -9.31 18.97
CA ARG A 266 -6.87 -9.27 18.89
C ARG A 266 -6.30 -8.16 19.76
N ALA A 267 -5.29 -8.47 20.58
CA ALA A 267 -4.48 -7.45 21.23
C ALA A 267 -3.51 -6.81 20.21
N THR A 268 -3.55 -5.49 20.06
CA THR A 268 -2.54 -4.75 19.28
C THR A 268 -1.18 -4.83 19.98
N HIS A 269 -0.10 -4.93 19.22
CA HIS A 269 1.26 -4.93 19.72
C HIS A 269 2.10 -3.81 19.08
N PRO A 270 3.09 -3.26 19.81
CA PRO A 270 4.03 -2.34 19.19
C PRO A 270 4.92 -3.10 18.19
N VAL A 271 5.26 -2.44 17.10
CA VAL A 271 6.20 -2.93 16.10
C VAL A 271 7.48 -2.12 16.21
N GLU A 272 8.63 -2.78 16.10
CA GLU A 272 9.94 -2.11 16.22
C GLU A 272 10.10 -1.01 15.15
N PRO A 273 10.59 0.20 15.47
CA PRO A 273 10.77 1.26 14.50
C PRO A 273 12.00 1.00 13.61
N LEU A 274 11.84 0.14 12.60
CA LEU A 274 12.87 -0.21 11.62
C LEU A 274 12.70 0.58 10.32
N LEU A 275 13.77 0.70 9.54
CA LEU A 275 13.66 1.10 8.14
C LEU A 275 12.94 0.00 7.38
N ARG A 276 11.73 0.30 6.93
CA ARG A 276 10.89 -0.59 6.13
C ARG A 276 10.67 0.02 4.77
N ILE A 277 11.03 -0.72 3.74
CA ILE A 277 10.76 -0.36 2.36
C ILE A 277 10.04 -1.54 1.70
N SER A 278 9.33 -1.27 0.60
CA SER A 278 8.61 -2.30 -0.17
C SER A 278 8.79 -2.13 -1.69
N GLY A 279 9.12 -3.25 -2.36
CA GLY A 279 8.86 -3.45 -3.78
C GLY A 279 7.64 -4.37 -3.91
N LEU A 280 7.76 -5.47 -4.65
CA LEU A 280 6.80 -6.57 -4.56
C LEU A 280 6.97 -7.39 -3.27
N GLU A 281 8.18 -7.35 -2.70
CA GLU A 281 8.55 -7.99 -1.43
C GLU A 281 8.90 -6.96 -0.36
N PRO A 282 8.74 -7.29 0.93
CA PRO A 282 9.17 -6.42 2.00
C PRO A 282 10.70 -6.47 2.12
N PHE A 283 11.28 -5.35 2.56
CA PHE A 283 12.63 -5.33 3.13
C PHE A 283 12.57 -4.54 4.42
N ASN A 284 12.72 -5.27 5.51
CA ASN A 284 12.78 -4.72 6.85
C ASN A 284 14.23 -4.77 7.30
N TYR A 285 14.84 -3.61 7.43
CA TYR A 285 16.23 -3.51 7.80
C TYR A 285 16.43 -3.78 9.30
N THR A 286 17.00 -4.94 9.63
CA THR A 286 17.39 -5.28 11.00
C THR A 286 18.92 -5.28 11.13
N PRO A 287 19.52 -4.30 11.84
CA PRO A 287 20.96 -4.26 12.04
C PRO A 287 21.42 -5.32 13.05
N ASP A 288 22.24 -6.27 12.59
CA ASP A 288 23.08 -7.16 13.40
C ASP A 288 24.39 -6.46 13.82
N ALA A 289 24.40 -5.96 15.05
CA ALA A 289 25.57 -5.32 15.66
C ALA A 289 26.79 -6.26 15.79
N SER A 290 26.60 -7.58 15.77
CA SER A 290 27.68 -8.57 15.84
C SER A 290 28.33 -8.84 14.49
N ASN A 291 27.65 -8.49 13.39
CA ASN A 291 28.14 -8.68 12.03
C ASN A 291 27.67 -7.57 11.07
N MET A 292 28.23 -6.37 11.25
CA MET A 292 27.90 -5.19 10.45
C MET A 292 28.13 -5.35 8.93
N ARG A 293 28.89 -6.36 8.48
CA ARG A 293 29.06 -6.65 7.04
C ARG A 293 27.83 -7.31 6.43
N ARG A 294 27.06 -8.07 7.22
CA ARG A 294 25.79 -8.68 6.77
C ARG A 294 24.62 -7.72 6.81
N THR A 295 24.82 -6.51 7.35
CA THR A 295 23.77 -5.50 7.56
C THR A 295 23.98 -4.29 6.67
N PHE A 296 24.84 -4.38 5.65
CA PHE A 296 25.02 -3.29 4.71
C PHE A 296 23.95 -3.37 3.63
N ILE A 297 23.14 -2.30 3.50
CA ILE A 297 22.18 -2.16 2.41
C ILE A 297 22.95 -1.80 1.14
N LYS A 298 22.91 -2.66 0.13
CA LYS A 298 23.62 -2.46 -1.13
C LYS A 298 22.71 -1.74 -2.11
N ILE A 299 23.05 -0.49 -2.40
CA ILE A 299 22.35 0.35 -3.38
C ILE A 299 23.06 0.22 -4.73
N GLY A 300 22.36 -0.28 -5.74
CA GLY A 300 22.83 -0.41 -7.11
C GLY A 300 22.84 0.93 -7.82
N GLU A 301 24.03 1.45 -8.10
CA GLU A 301 24.28 2.79 -8.68
C GLU A 301 24.22 2.86 -10.23
N ARG A 302 24.14 1.73 -10.93
CA ARG A 302 24.37 1.70 -12.40
C ARG A 302 23.19 2.15 -13.24
N CYS A 303 22.02 2.37 -12.64
CA CYS A 303 20.85 2.94 -13.32
C CYS A 303 20.88 4.47 -13.26
N ASN A 304 22.05 5.04 -13.58
CA ASN A 304 22.34 6.45 -13.46
C ASN A 304 22.92 6.98 -14.77
N VAL A 305 22.21 7.88 -15.44
CA VAL A 305 22.63 8.43 -16.75
C VAL A 305 23.92 9.26 -16.65
N ALA A 306 24.23 9.86 -15.51
CA ALA A 306 25.48 10.58 -15.29
C ALA A 306 26.66 9.63 -14.98
N GLY A 307 26.40 8.53 -14.28
CA GLY A 307 27.43 7.60 -13.78
C GLY A 307 27.71 6.38 -14.67
N SER A 308 26.80 6.01 -15.57
CA SER A 308 26.87 4.77 -16.36
C SER A 308 26.72 5.05 -17.85
N ILE A 309 27.84 5.00 -18.57
CA ILE A 309 27.87 5.22 -20.04
C ILE A 309 26.92 4.27 -20.77
N ALA A 310 26.86 3.00 -20.34
CA ALA A 310 25.98 2.00 -20.94
C ALA A 310 24.50 2.31 -20.70
N PHE A 311 24.15 2.73 -19.48
CA PHE A 311 22.77 3.09 -19.14
C PHE A 311 22.34 4.38 -19.85
N LYS A 312 23.19 5.41 -19.84
CA LYS A 312 22.96 6.66 -20.57
C LYS A 312 22.65 6.41 -22.04
N LYS A 313 23.49 5.60 -22.70
CA LYS A 313 23.29 5.23 -24.09
C LYS A 313 21.95 4.53 -24.31
N ALA A 314 21.62 3.55 -23.46
CA ALA A 314 20.35 2.83 -23.56
C ALA A 314 19.13 3.75 -23.43
N ILE A 315 19.15 4.72 -22.50
CA ILE A 315 18.06 5.68 -22.32
C ILE A 315 17.95 6.65 -23.52
N ILE A 316 19.07 7.21 -24.01
CA ILE A 316 19.09 8.11 -25.17
C ILE A 316 18.60 7.39 -26.43
N ASP A 317 19.02 6.14 -26.63
CA ASP A 317 18.64 5.32 -27.79
C ASP A 317 17.20 4.78 -27.68
N GLY A 318 16.52 4.99 -26.54
CA GLY A 318 15.18 4.44 -26.26
C GLY A 318 15.17 2.92 -26.07
N ASP A 319 16.33 2.29 -25.85
CA ASP A 319 16.51 0.86 -25.61
C ASP A 319 16.30 0.53 -24.12
N PHE A 320 15.04 0.57 -23.70
CA PHE A 320 14.65 0.26 -22.33
C PHE A 320 14.86 -1.22 -21.96
N ASP A 321 14.93 -2.14 -22.94
CA ASP A 321 15.24 -3.55 -22.68
C ASP A 321 16.68 -3.70 -22.16
N THR A 322 17.66 -3.02 -22.78
CA THR A 322 19.03 -2.96 -22.27
C THR A 322 19.11 -2.27 -20.91
N ALA A 323 18.37 -1.17 -20.71
CA ALA A 323 18.34 -0.46 -19.44
C ALA A 323 17.82 -1.36 -18.29
N LEU A 324 16.75 -2.13 -18.54
CA LEU A 324 16.24 -3.13 -17.60
C LEU A 324 17.26 -4.26 -17.35
N GLY A 325 17.98 -4.71 -18.39
CA GLY A 325 19.05 -5.69 -18.21
C GLY A 325 20.14 -5.22 -17.24
N ILE A 326 20.47 -3.92 -17.26
CA ILE A 326 21.42 -3.31 -16.30
C ILE A 326 20.86 -3.35 -14.88
N ALA A 327 19.60 -2.94 -14.69
CA ALA A 327 18.94 -3.02 -13.38
C ALA A 327 18.89 -4.46 -12.85
N LEU A 328 18.52 -5.43 -13.69
CA LEU A 328 18.36 -6.83 -13.29
C LEU A 328 19.69 -7.42 -12.86
N LYS A 329 20.75 -7.12 -13.61
CA LYS A 329 22.09 -7.57 -13.27
C LYS A 329 22.56 -7.07 -11.91
N GLN A 330 22.19 -5.85 -11.52
CA GLN A 330 22.53 -5.33 -10.18
C GLN A 330 21.83 -6.13 -9.08
N VAL A 331 20.54 -6.41 -9.25
CA VAL A 331 19.76 -7.23 -8.31
C VAL A 331 20.34 -8.65 -8.22
N GLN A 332 20.66 -9.28 -9.36
CA GLN A 332 21.30 -10.61 -9.41
C GLN A 332 22.70 -10.62 -8.78
N GLN A 333 23.39 -9.48 -8.76
CA GLN A 333 24.68 -9.29 -8.09
C GLN A 333 24.53 -8.89 -6.61
N GLY A 334 23.30 -8.90 -6.10
CA GLY A 334 22.96 -8.73 -4.69
C GLY A 334 22.53 -7.32 -4.30
N ALA A 335 22.32 -6.39 -5.24
CA ALA A 335 21.76 -5.09 -4.87
C ALA A 335 20.39 -5.27 -4.21
N ASP A 336 20.23 -4.71 -3.02
CA ASP A 336 18.98 -4.73 -2.26
C ASP A 336 18.08 -3.60 -2.75
N VAL A 337 18.68 -2.45 -3.07
CA VAL A 337 18.01 -1.24 -3.59
C VAL A 337 18.62 -0.84 -4.93
N LEU A 338 17.81 -0.26 -5.82
CA LEU A 338 18.28 0.35 -7.06
C LEU A 338 18.16 1.87 -6.95
N ASP A 339 19.27 2.57 -7.17
CA ASP A 339 19.28 4.02 -7.39
C ASP A 339 18.97 4.29 -8.87
N ILE A 340 18.06 5.22 -9.15
CA ILE A 340 17.65 5.55 -10.52
C ILE A 340 17.81 7.05 -10.73
N ASN A 341 18.62 7.43 -11.71
CA ASN A 341 18.85 8.82 -12.07
C ASN A 341 18.73 8.99 -13.60
N MET A 342 17.87 9.93 -14.01
CA MET A 342 17.57 10.27 -15.41
C MET A 342 17.95 11.73 -15.75
N ASP A 343 18.76 12.36 -14.92
CA ASP A 343 19.11 13.78 -15.04
C ASP A 343 20.28 13.95 -16.02
N ASP A 344 19.96 14.37 -17.23
CA ASP A 344 20.93 14.74 -18.26
C ASP A 344 20.33 15.79 -19.20
N GLY A 345 21.15 16.73 -19.68
CA GLY A 345 20.67 17.79 -20.59
C GLY A 345 20.16 17.29 -21.95
N LEU A 346 20.40 16.01 -22.29
CA LEU A 346 19.94 15.37 -23.52
C LEU A 346 18.69 14.49 -23.33
N ILE A 347 18.18 14.37 -22.10
CA ILE A 347 17.10 13.44 -21.75
C ILE A 347 15.94 14.22 -21.13
N GLU A 348 14.72 13.96 -21.57
CA GLU A 348 13.52 14.42 -20.88
C GLU A 348 13.32 13.57 -19.61
N GLY A 349 13.80 14.07 -18.47
CA GLY A 349 13.92 13.31 -17.22
C GLY A 349 12.60 12.73 -16.70
N VAL A 350 11.51 13.52 -16.71
CA VAL A 350 10.19 13.07 -16.22
C VAL A 350 9.65 11.90 -17.06
N PRO A 351 9.48 12.03 -18.40
CA PRO A 351 9.06 10.89 -19.23
C PRO A 351 9.98 9.67 -19.13
N ALA A 352 11.31 9.88 -19.11
CA ALA A 352 12.28 8.79 -19.04
C ALA A 352 12.17 8.01 -17.72
N MET A 353 12.06 8.71 -16.59
CA MET A 353 11.86 8.09 -15.29
C MET A 353 10.54 7.32 -15.25
N THR A 354 9.43 7.98 -15.60
CA THR A 354 8.09 7.38 -15.54
C THR A 354 8.06 6.08 -16.34
N LYS A 355 8.60 6.11 -17.56
CA LYS A 355 8.67 4.91 -18.41
C LYS A 355 9.55 3.82 -17.80
N PHE A 356 10.74 4.16 -17.32
CA PHE A 356 11.67 3.17 -16.76
C PHE A 356 11.10 2.50 -15.49
N VAL A 357 10.59 3.29 -14.54
CA VAL A 357 10.00 2.76 -13.29
C VAL A 357 8.76 1.92 -13.59
N ASN A 358 7.89 2.36 -14.50
CA ASN A 358 6.74 1.56 -14.93
C ASN A 358 7.20 0.21 -15.51
N LEU A 359 8.26 0.18 -16.32
CA LEU A 359 8.80 -1.05 -16.89
C LEU A 359 9.47 -1.96 -15.86
N CYS A 360 10.13 -1.41 -14.84
CA CYS A 360 10.65 -2.18 -13.72
C CYS A 360 9.51 -2.87 -12.94
N ILE A 361 8.34 -2.23 -12.84
CA ILE A 361 7.18 -2.77 -12.11
C ILE A 361 6.31 -3.68 -12.98
N SER A 362 6.18 -3.43 -14.29
CA SER A 362 5.34 -4.23 -15.20
C SER A 362 6.10 -5.38 -15.86
N GLY A 363 7.42 -5.30 -15.86
CA GLY A 363 8.33 -6.35 -16.28
C GLY A 363 8.44 -6.40 -17.79
N GLY A 364 9.46 -5.74 -18.35
CA GLY A 364 9.83 -5.92 -19.75
C GLY A 364 10.24 -7.38 -20.04
N ARG A 365 10.51 -7.71 -21.32
CA ARG A 365 10.81 -9.09 -21.75
C ARG A 365 11.93 -9.77 -20.96
N CYS A 366 12.93 -9.01 -20.52
CA CYS A 366 14.06 -9.53 -19.73
C CYS A 366 13.75 -9.73 -18.23
N TRP A 367 12.67 -9.13 -17.73
CA TRP A 367 12.34 -9.00 -16.30
C TRP A 367 11.20 -9.95 -15.87
N ALA A 368 10.38 -10.40 -16.82
CA ALA A 368 9.23 -11.29 -16.57
C ALA A 368 9.64 -12.64 -15.95
N ASP A 369 10.78 -13.22 -16.38
CA ASP A 369 11.27 -14.52 -15.88
C ASP A 369 11.76 -14.47 -14.42
N TYR A 370 12.07 -13.30 -13.88
CA TYR A 370 12.58 -13.15 -12.52
C TYR A 370 11.46 -12.91 -11.48
N ARG A 371 10.26 -12.49 -11.92
CA ARG A 371 9.10 -12.29 -11.03
C ARG A 371 8.60 -13.58 -10.39
N THR A 372 8.66 -14.69 -11.12
CA THR A 372 8.14 -15.99 -10.64
C THR A 372 9.05 -16.63 -9.59
N ASN A 373 10.30 -16.18 -9.47
CA ASN A 373 11.33 -16.76 -8.59
C ASN A 373 11.74 -15.86 -7.40
N GLY A 374 10.94 -14.84 -7.06
CA GLY A 374 11.02 -14.17 -5.75
C GLY A 374 12.22 -13.24 -5.50
N GLY A 375 12.90 -12.75 -6.54
CA GLY A 375 14.16 -12.00 -6.37
C GLY A 375 14.09 -10.48 -6.56
N CYS A 376 12.95 -9.88 -6.89
CA CYS A 376 12.93 -8.50 -7.40
C CYS A 376 12.38 -7.47 -6.40
N GLN A 377 13.24 -6.53 -5.99
CA GLN A 377 12.89 -5.36 -5.20
C GLN A 377 13.14 -4.08 -6.02
N VAL A 378 12.10 -3.60 -6.72
CA VAL A 378 12.09 -2.26 -7.32
C VAL A 378 11.33 -1.37 -6.34
N TRP A 379 12.01 -0.37 -5.82
CA TRP A 379 11.48 0.53 -4.81
C TRP A 379 10.81 1.71 -5.48
N ASP A 380 9.65 2.09 -4.94
CA ASP A 380 8.86 3.23 -5.39
C ASP A 380 9.66 4.55 -5.26
N CYS A 381 10.38 4.93 -6.32
CA CYS A 381 11.02 6.22 -6.45
C CYS A 381 10.05 7.21 -7.08
N ARG A 382 9.52 8.14 -6.27
CA ARG A 382 8.86 9.34 -6.80
C ARG A 382 9.92 10.34 -7.24
N VAL A 383 9.84 10.77 -8.51
CA VAL A 383 10.56 11.95 -8.98
C VAL A 383 9.75 13.19 -8.63
N ARG A 384 10.35 14.08 -7.82
CA ARG A 384 10.09 15.51 -7.94
C ARG A 384 11.17 16.07 -8.83
N SER A 385 10.79 16.75 -9.91
CA SER A 385 11.70 17.65 -10.60
C SER A 385 12.14 18.72 -9.60
N LEU A 386 13.42 18.77 -9.27
CA LEU A 386 14.03 19.96 -8.70
C LEU A 386 14.28 20.94 -9.85
N GLY A 387 13.19 21.50 -10.38
CA GLY A 387 13.18 22.63 -11.30
C GLY A 387 12.39 23.78 -10.67
N PRO A 388 12.75 25.04 -10.96
CA PRO A 388 12.22 26.24 -10.29
C PRO A 388 10.70 26.41 -10.39
#